data_AF-A0A9E5VCY9-F1
#
_entry.id   AF-A0A9E5VCY9-F1
#
_cell.length_a   1.000
_cell.length_b   1.000
_cell.length_c   1.000
_cell.angle_alpha   90.00
_cell.angle_beta   90.00
_cell.angle_gamma   90.00
#
_symmetry.space_group_name_H-M   'P 1'
#
loop_
_entity.id
_entity.type
_entity.pdbx_description
1 polymer ?
#
loop_
_entity_poly.entity_id
_entity_poly.type
_entity_poly.pdbx_seq_one_letter_code
_entity_poly.pdbx_strand_id
1 'polypeptide(L)'
;MLGKPDRVPCAPLIESYAGRRAGLSNYEFMYDYDKAEMAFDHLHQEYPRWDVMRSVYFVFHGPIQKTIGFMKPMMPGVDLPPDSEYQMLEYEAITRDDYGLILEAGYHTFLNEFHKRVHKVDDEEIAKARRLQLDVLNGQINRARQRGQTFLYGGFIVLA
;
A
#
# COMPACT_ATOMS: atom_id res chain seq x y z
N MET A 1 27.24 11.39 -11.55
CA MET A 1 26.62 10.59 -12.63
C MET A 1 26.14 9.29 -12.02
N LEU A 2 24.95 8.82 -12.37
CA LEU A 2 24.49 7.48 -12.02
C LEU A 2 25.29 6.49 -12.89
N GLY A 3 25.89 5.46 -12.29
CA GLY A 3 26.73 4.48 -13.02
C GLY A 3 25.93 3.69 -14.07
N LYS A 4 26.61 3.14 -15.08
CA LYS A 4 25.99 2.24 -16.06
C LYS A 4 25.77 0.86 -15.41
N PRO A 5 24.54 0.32 -15.36
CA PRO A 5 24.31 -0.99 -14.79
C PRO A 5 24.76 -2.10 -15.74
N ASP A 6 25.13 -3.27 -15.18
CA ASP A 6 25.54 -4.45 -15.96
C ASP A 6 24.36 -5.09 -16.73
N ARG A 7 23.13 -4.89 -16.23
CA ARG A 7 21.88 -5.32 -16.87
C ARG A 7 20.74 -4.35 -16.53
N VAL A 8 19.64 -4.45 -17.27
CA VAL A 8 18.41 -3.69 -16.97
C VAL A 8 17.82 -4.18 -15.62
N PRO A 9 17.57 -3.28 -14.65
CA PRO A 9 16.87 -3.62 -13.41
C PRO A 9 15.40 -3.98 -13.67
N CYS A 10 14.89 -4.98 -12.94
CA CYS A 10 13.52 -5.48 -13.04
C CYS A 10 12.69 -5.05 -11.82
N ALA A 11 11.62 -4.29 -12.04
CA ALA A 11 10.72 -3.75 -11.02
C ALA A 11 9.24 -3.96 -11.44
N PRO A 12 8.75 -5.20 -11.51
CA PRO A 12 7.41 -5.51 -11.96
C PRO A 12 6.36 -5.10 -10.91
N LEU A 13 5.14 -4.82 -11.38
CA LEU A 13 3.96 -4.58 -10.57
C LEU A 13 3.22 -5.92 -10.38
N ILE A 14 3.25 -6.47 -9.17
CA ILE A 14 2.96 -7.89 -8.92
C ILE A 14 2.11 -8.14 -7.66
N GLU A 15 1.45 -7.13 -7.10
CA GLU A 15 0.67 -7.20 -5.86
C GLU A 15 -0.38 -8.33 -5.89
N SER A 16 -1.50 -8.11 -6.58
CA SER A 16 -2.57 -9.12 -6.68
C SER A 16 -2.09 -10.38 -7.42
N TYR A 17 -1.04 -10.28 -8.25
CA TYR A 17 -0.47 -11.44 -8.93
C TYR A 17 0.25 -12.39 -7.95
N ALA A 18 1.07 -11.87 -7.03
CA ALA A 18 1.79 -12.66 -6.06
C ALA A 18 0.82 -13.46 -5.18
N GLY A 19 -0.20 -12.79 -4.65
CA GLY A 19 -1.25 -13.44 -3.84
C GLY A 19 -1.95 -14.58 -4.60
N ARG A 20 -2.45 -14.31 -5.81
CA ARG A 20 -3.12 -15.35 -6.62
C ARG A 20 -2.19 -16.48 -7.03
N ARG A 21 -0.94 -16.19 -7.37
CA ARG A 21 0.07 -17.21 -7.71
C ARG A 21 0.33 -18.14 -6.53
N ALA A 22 0.26 -17.63 -5.30
CA ALA A 22 0.36 -18.40 -4.06
C ALA A 22 -0.96 -19.08 -3.64
N GLY A 23 -2.04 -18.96 -4.42
CA GLY A 23 -3.34 -19.56 -4.11
C GLY A 23 -4.14 -18.83 -3.03
N LEU A 24 -3.79 -17.57 -2.73
CA LEU A 24 -4.51 -16.74 -1.79
C LEU A 24 -5.68 -16.04 -2.47
N SER A 25 -6.79 -15.89 -1.73
CA SER A 25 -7.79 -14.89 -2.09
C SER A 25 -7.22 -13.48 -1.97
N ASN A 26 -7.82 -12.52 -2.68
CA ASN A 26 -7.42 -11.11 -2.55
C ASN A 26 -7.68 -10.59 -1.13
N TYR A 27 -8.72 -11.08 -0.45
CA TYR A 27 -8.95 -10.79 0.97
C TYR A 27 -7.78 -11.24 1.83
N GLU A 28 -7.32 -12.50 1.70
CA GLU A 28 -6.18 -12.98 2.48
C GLU A 28 -4.92 -12.17 2.19
N PHE A 29 -4.64 -11.87 0.92
CA PHE A 29 -3.47 -11.04 0.57
C PHE A 29 -3.54 -9.62 1.17
N MET A 30 -4.73 -9.03 1.28
CA MET A 30 -4.90 -7.66 1.77
C MET A 30 -5.01 -7.54 3.29
N TYR A 31 -5.40 -8.61 3.99
CA TYR A 31 -5.69 -8.61 5.43
C TYR A 31 -4.77 -9.51 6.27
N ASP A 32 -4.05 -10.45 5.65
CA ASP A 32 -3.06 -11.31 6.30
C ASP A 32 -1.65 -10.98 5.76
N TYR A 33 -0.93 -10.14 6.50
CA TYR A 33 0.35 -9.57 6.06
C TYR A 33 1.46 -10.61 5.97
N ASP A 34 1.41 -11.65 6.81
CA ASP A 34 2.40 -12.72 6.74
C ASP A 34 2.16 -13.61 5.51
N LYS A 35 0.89 -13.89 5.16
CA LYS A 35 0.57 -14.54 3.88
C LYS A 35 0.96 -13.69 2.68
N ALA A 36 0.75 -12.37 2.74
CA ALA A 36 1.15 -11.46 1.67
C ALA A 36 2.67 -11.50 1.44
N GLU A 37 3.45 -11.45 2.51
CA GLU A 37 4.91 -11.54 2.43
C GLU A 37 5.40 -12.92 2.00
N MET A 38 4.79 -14.00 2.49
CA MET A 38 5.04 -15.37 2.02
C MET A 38 4.82 -15.48 0.51
N ALA A 39 3.77 -14.85 -0.04
CA ALA A 39 3.51 -14.86 -1.47
C ALA A 39 4.63 -14.15 -2.27
N PHE A 40 5.16 -13.03 -1.76
CA PHE A 40 6.33 -12.38 -2.37
C PHE A 40 7.59 -13.24 -2.27
N ASP A 41 7.82 -13.92 -1.15
CA ASP A 41 8.95 -14.83 -0.97
C ASP A 41 8.89 -16.01 -1.95
N HIS A 42 7.73 -16.67 -2.07
CA HIS A 42 7.54 -17.74 -3.05
C HIS A 42 7.76 -17.27 -4.48
N LEU A 43 7.22 -16.09 -4.83
CA LEU A 43 7.36 -15.56 -6.17
C LEU A 43 8.82 -15.19 -6.48
N HIS A 44 9.57 -14.66 -5.51
CA HIS A 44 10.98 -14.38 -5.67
C HIS A 44 11.82 -15.66 -5.81
N GLN A 45 11.49 -16.73 -5.06
CA GLN A 45 12.15 -18.04 -5.21
C GLN A 45 11.93 -18.64 -6.60
N GLU A 46 10.71 -18.51 -7.15
CA GLU A 46 10.38 -18.98 -8.50
C GLU A 46 11.03 -18.10 -9.59
N TYR A 47 11.07 -16.78 -9.37
CA TYR A 47 11.58 -15.79 -10.32
C TYR A 47 12.60 -14.85 -9.66
N PRO A 48 13.85 -15.29 -9.44
CA PRO A 48 14.85 -14.53 -8.69
C PRO A 48 15.38 -13.28 -9.41
N ARG A 49 14.95 -13.04 -10.67
CA ARG A 49 15.29 -11.84 -11.45
C ARG A 49 14.29 -10.72 -11.23
N TRP A 50 14.10 -10.36 -9.98
CA TRP A 50 13.25 -9.27 -9.52
C TRP A 50 14.04 -8.42 -8.53
N ASP A 51 14.60 -7.29 -9.02
CA ASP A 51 15.58 -6.47 -8.31
C ASP A 51 14.97 -5.51 -7.29
N VAL A 52 13.71 -5.15 -7.50
CA VAL A 52 13.11 -4.01 -6.82
C VAL A 52 11.74 -4.35 -6.27
N MET A 53 11.62 -4.38 -4.94
CA MET A 53 10.33 -4.36 -4.27
C MET A 53 9.70 -2.97 -4.43
N ARG A 54 8.52 -2.90 -5.06
CA ARG A 54 7.83 -1.63 -5.17
C ARG A 54 7.33 -1.22 -3.79
N SER A 55 7.63 0.01 -3.40
CA SER A 55 7.36 0.44 -2.02
C SER A 55 5.89 0.62 -1.68
N VAL A 56 4.95 0.43 -2.60
CA VAL A 56 3.56 0.86 -2.39
C VAL A 56 2.66 -0.24 -1.87
N TYR A 57 3.18 -1.46 -1.73
CA TYR A 57 2.39 -2.63 -1.38
C TYR A 57 1.71 -2.48 -0.01
N PHE A 58 2.40 -1.91 0.96
CA PHE A 58 1.85 -1.59 2.28
C PHE A 58 0.59 -0.71 2.21
N VAL A 59 0.46 0.14 1.18
CA VAL A 59 -0.66 1.09 1.04
C VAL A 59 -1.94 0.37 0.64
N PHE A 60 -1.88 -0.83 0.07
CA PHE A 60 -3.06 -1.55 -0.45
C PHE A 60 -3.73 -2.46 0.60
N HIS A 61 -3.16 -2.59 1.79
CA HIS A 61 -3.77 -3.42 2.84
C HIS A 61 -5.08 -2.82 3.33
N GLY A 62 -6.05 -3.69 3.58
CA GLY A 62 -7.44 -3.31 3.80
C GLY A 62 -7.67 -2.34 4.96
N PRO A 63 -7.14 -2.59 6.17
CA PRO A 63 -7.29 -1.66 7.28
C PRO A 63 -6.64 -0.29 7.04
N ILE A 64 -5.58 -0.24 6.23
CA ILE A 64 -4.90 1.02 5.88
C ILE A 64 -5.75 1.78 4.86
N GLN A 65 -6.20 1.14 3.77
CA GLN A 65 -7.05 1.75 2.75
C GLN A 65 -8.38 2.25 3.29
N LYS A 66 -9.05 1.46 4.15
CA LYS A 66 -10.37 1.82 4.70
C LYS A 66 -10.33 2.95 5.74
N THR A 67 -9.15 3.37 6.18
CA THR A 67 -9.00 4.40 7.22
C THR A 67 -8.24 5.62 6.71
N ILE A 68 -7.15 5.43 5.97
CA ILE A 68 -6.27 6.51 5.49
C ILE A 68 -5.98 6.44 3.99
N GLY A 69 -6.87 5.81 3.21
CA GLY A 69 -6.80 5.81 1.74
C GLY A 69 -7.16 7.17 1.14
N PHE A 70 -6.63 7.47 -0.05
CA PHE A 70 -6.92 8.72 -0.77
C PHE A 70 -8.26 8.73 -1.53
N MET A 71 -8.91 7.57 -1.63
CA MET A 71 -10.26 7.41 -2.16
C MET A 71 -10.98 6.38 -1.30
N LYS A 72 -12.31 6.33 -1.37
CA LYS A 72 -13.08 5.32 -0.66
C LYS A 72 -12.97 3.97 -1.39
N PRO A 73 -12.36 2.95 -0.78
CA PRO A 73 -12.23 1.65 -1.42
C PRO A 73 -13.50 0.80 -1.21
N MET A 74 -13.76 -0.13 -2.13
CA MET A 74 -14.53 -1.35 -1.86
C MET A 74 -13.54 -2.51 -1.77
N MET A 75 -13.43 -3.11 -0.59
CA MET A 75 -12.42 -4.13 -0.31
C MET A 75 -12.96 -5.55 -0.53
N PRO A 76 -12.16 -6.46 -1.14
CA PRO A 76 -12.49 -7.88 -1.23
C PRO A 76 -12.70 -8.49 0.16
N GLY A 77 -13.68 -9.38 0.29
CA GLY A 77 -14.05 -10.05 1.55
C GLY A 77 -14.75 -9.16 2.57
N VAL A 78 -14.92 -7.86 2.29
CA VAL A 78 -15.64 -6.91 3.16
C VAL A 78 -16.80 -6.27 2.41
N ASP A 79 -16.51 -5.61 1.28
CA ASP A 79 -17.50 -4.92 0.44
C ASP A 79 -17.77 -5.70 -0.88
N LEU A 80 -16.83 -6.56 -1.28
CA LEU A 80 -16.86 -7.37 -2.51
C LEU A 80 -16.61 -8.86 -2.19
N PRO A 81 -16.89 -9.80 -3.12
CA PRO A 81 -16.48 -11.20 -2.96
C PRO A 81 -14.96 -11.34 -2.70
N PRO A 82 -14.50 -12.33 -1.91
CA PRO A 82 -13.11 -12.43 -1.46
C PRO A 82 -12.02 -12.45 -2.55
N ASP A 83 -12.32 -13.00 -3.73
CA ASP A 83 -11.36 -13.12 -4.84
C ASP A 83 -11.40 -11.94 -5.84
N SER A 84 -12.32 -11.00 -5.62
CA SER A 84 -12.48 -9.82 -6.50
C SER A 84 -11.29 -8.87 -6.36
N GLU A 85 -10.99 -8.09 -7.40
CA GLU A 85 -10.09 -6.94 -7.22
C GLU A 85 -10.76 -5.87 -6.36
N TYR A 86 -9.98 -5.20 -5.52
CA TYR A 86 -10.47 -4.00 -4.84
C TYR A 86 -10.86 -2.95 -5.87
N GLN A 87 -11.88 -2.17 -5.56
CA GLN A 87 -12.35 -1.09 -6.42
C GLN A 87 -12.24 0.22 -5.68
N MET A 88 -12.08 1.31 -6.43
CA MET A 88 -12.12 2.66 -5.88
C MET A 88 -13.45 3.28 -6.30
N LEU A 89 -14.21 3.77 -5.32
CA LEU A 89 -15.46 4.46 -5.62
C LEU A 89 -15.16 5.82 -6.23
N GLU A 90 -15.56 6.00 -7.48
CA GLU A 90 -15.44 7.27 -8.19
C GLU A 90 -16.62 8.18 -7.85
N TYR A 91 -16.33 9.28 -7.14
CA TYR A 91 -17.26 10.36 -6.87
C TYR A 91 -16.47 11.63 -6.53
N GLU A 92 -17.15 12.77 -6.47
CA GLU A 92 -16.54 14.03 -6.03
C GLU A 92 -16.28 13.98 -4.50
N ALA A 93 -15.09 13.51 -4.12
CA ALA A 93 -14.67 13.40 -2.72
C ALA A 93 -14.01 14.68 -2.17
N ILE A 94 -13.58 15.57 -3.07
CA ILE A 94 -12.93 16.85 -2.79
C ILE A 94 -13.70 17.95 -3.50
N THR A 95 -14.05 19.01 -2.79
CA THR A 95 -14.76 20.18 -3.33
C THR A 95 -13.83 21.38 -3.45
N ARG A 96 -14.33 22.51 -3.97
CA ARG A 96 -13.56 23.77 -4.01
C ARG A 96 -13.12 24.27 -2.63
N ASP A 97 -13.96 24.05 -1.62
CA ASP A 97 -13.69 24.52 -0.25
C ASP A 97 -12.49 23.80 0.37
N ASP A 98 -12.25 22.55 -0.02
CA ASP A 98 -11.08 21.79 0.42
C ASP A 98 -9.77 22.42 -0.05
N TYR A 99 -9.75 23.07 -1.23
CA TYR A 99 -8.57 23.83 -1.67
C TYR A 99 -8.32 25.05 -0.77
N GLY A 100 -9.39 25.71 -0.30
CA GLY A 100 -9.29 26.76 0.71
C GLY A 100 -8.63 26.24 1.97
N LEU A 101 -9.10 25.10 2.50
CA LEU A 101 -8.50 24.46 3.67
C LEU A 101 -7.02 24.10 3.46
N ILE A 102 -6.66 23.59 2.27
CA ILE A 102 -5.26 23.26 1.95
C ILE A 102 -4.38 24.53 1.95
N LEU A 103 -4.86 25.64 1.37
CA LEU A 103 -4.11 26.89 1.29
C LEU A 103 -3.96 27.55 2.66
N GLU A 104 -4.99 27.46 3.51
CA GLU A 104 -5.02 28.12 4.82
C GLU A 104 -4.35 27.31 5.93
N ALA A 105 -4.63 26.00 5.99
CA ALA A 105 -4.22 25.14 7.10
C ALA A 105 -3.24 24.02 6.68
N GLY A 106 -2.90 23.95 5.40
CA GLY A 106 -1.95 22.99 4.86
C GLY A 106 -2.54 21.61 4.53
N TYR A 107 -1.78 20.87 3.71
CA TYR A 107 -2.20 19.58 3.17
C TYR A 107 -2.44 18.49 4.23
N HIS A 108 -1.67 18.48 5.33
CA HIS A 108 -1.84 17.47 6.38
C HIS A 108 -3.13 17.66 7.17
N THR A 109 -3.51 18.90 7.44
CA THR A 109 -4.79 19.25 8.07
C THR A 109 -5.94 18.79 7.18
N PHE A 110 -5.90 19.16 5.90
CA PHE A 110 -6.86 18.70 4.91
C PHE A 110 -6.95 17.17 4.87
N LEU A 111 -5.82 16.45 4.80
CA LEU A 111 -5.81 14.99 4.75
C LEU A 111 -6.50 14.36 5.95
N ASN A 112 -6.28 14.91 7.14
CA ASN A 112 -6.91 14.41 8.36
C ASN A 112 -8.43 14.56 8.31
N GLU A 113 -8.91 15.75 7.92
CA GLU A 113 -10.34 16.02 7.78
C GLU A 113 -10.97 15.24 6.62
N PHE A 114 -10.23 15.03 5.53
CA PHE A 114 -10.62 14.17 4.43
C PHE A 114 -10.84 12.73 4.90
N HIS A 115 -9.90 12.15 5.65
CA HIS A 115 -10.06 10.78 6.16
C HIS A 115 -11.28 10.66 7.07
N LYS A 116 -11.46 11.57 8.02
CA LYS A 116 -12.65 11.59 8.89
C LYS A 116 -13.94 11.64 8.08
N ARG A 117 -13.99 12.52 7.08
CA ARG A 117 -15.18 12.73 6.24
C ARG A 117 -15.47 11.53 5.32
N VAL A 118 -14.47 11.00 4.65
CA VAL A 118 -14.61 9.98 3.60
C VAL A 118 -14.71 8.58 4.18
N HIS A 119 -13.85 8.26 5.14
CA HIS A 119 -13.76 6.93 5.76
C HIS A 119 -14.60 6.78 7.01
N LYS A 120 -15.16 7.89 7.54
CA LYS A 120 -16.01 7.90 8.74
C LYS A 120 -15.28 7.39 9.98
N VAL A 121 -14.04 7.84 10.13
CA VAL A 121 -13.12 7.46 11.19
C VAL A 121 -12.80 8.65 12.09
N ASP A 122 -12.30 8.39 13.29
CA ASP A 122 -11.80 9.41 14.21
C ASP A 122 -10.25 9.53 14.20
N ASP A 123 -9.72 10.47 15.00
CA ASP A 123 -8.27 10.70 15.11
C ASP A 123 -7.50 9.50 15.68
N GLU A 124 -8.12 8.70 16.56
CA GLU A 124 -7.50 7.52 17.16
C GLU A 124 -7.37 6.40 16.12
N GLU A 125 -8.42 6.16 15.33
CA GLU A 125 -8.42 5.21 14.23
C GLU A 125 -7.38 5.58 13.15
N ILE A 126 -7.31 6.87 12.79
CA ILE A 126 -6.28 7.39 11.86
C ILE A 126 -4.87 7.13 12.41
N ALA A 127 -4.64 7.41 13.71
CA ALA A 127 -3.34 7.17 14.33
C ALA A 127 -2.96 5.68 14.33
N LYS A 128 -3.91 4.78 14.64
CA LYS A 128 -3.71 3.32 14.58
C LYS A 128 -3.37 2.86 13.16
N ALA A 129 -4.09 3.34 12.15
CA ALA A 129 -3.83 2.98 10.76
C ALA A 129 -2.47 3.48 10.26
N ARG A 130 -2.06 4.70 10.63
CA ARG A 130 -0.71 5.21 10.32
C ARG A 130 0.38 4.37 10.97
N ARG A 131 0.17 3.95 12.23
CA ARG A 131 1.13 3.07 12.91
C ARG A 131 1.24 1.72 12.22
N LEU A 132 0.10 1.10 11.91
CA LEU A 132 0.05 -0.15 11.16
C LEU A 132 0.73 -0.01 9.79
N GLN A 133 0.52 1.10 9.10
CA GLN A 133 1.15 1.41 7.83
C GLN A 133 2.68 1.40 7.93
N LEU A 134 3.23 2.03 8.97
CA LEU A 134 4.67 2.04 9.25
C LEU A 134 5.19 0.64 9.62
N ASP A 135 4.47 -0.11 10.44
CA ASP A 135 4.86 -1.46 10.84
C ASP A 135 4.95 -2.40 9.63
N VAL A 136 3.95 -2.36 8.74
CA VAL A 136 3.94 -3.16 7.51
C VAL A 136 5.04 -2.71 6.54
N LEU A 137 5.20 -1.41 6.33
CA LEU A 137 6.28 -0.85 5.51
C LEU A 137 7.66 -1.31 6.01
N ASN A 138 7.89 -1.26 7.32
CA ASN A 138 9.13 -1.73 7.93
C ASN A 138 9.35 -3.23 7.70
N GLY A 139 8.31 -4.05 7.88
CA GLY A 139 8.35 -5.46 7.55
C GLY A 139 8.74 -5.71 6.08
N GLN A 140 8.12 -4.98 5.17
CA GLN A 140 8.37 -5.06 3.72
C GLN A 140 9.79 -4.65 3.34
N ILE A 141 10.31 -3.56 3.91
CA ILE A 141 11.70 -3.12 3.67
C ILE A 141 12.68 -4.20 4.13
N ASN A 142 12.47 -4.76 5.32
CA ASN A 142 13.37 -5.78 5.86
C ASN A 142 13.35 -7.06 5.03
N ARG A 143 12.17 -7.53 4.64
CA ARG A 143 12.03 -8.72 3.79
C ARG A 143 12.56 -8.50 2.37
N ALA A 144 12.34 -7.33 1.78
CA ALA A 144 12.95 -6.96 0.49
C ALA A 144 14.48 -7.01 0.55
N ARG A 145 15.09 -6.46 1.61
CA ARG A 145 16.55 -6.54 1.83
C ARG A 145 17.04 -7.97 1.97
N GLN A 146 16.30 -8.83 2.67
CA GLN A 146 16.64 -10.25 2.82
C GLN A 146 16.59 -10.99 1.46
N ARG A 147 15.68 -10.60 0.56
CA ARG A 147 15.63 -11.09 -0.83
C ARG A 147 16.70 -10.46 -1.75
N GLY A 148 17.58 -9.61 -1.24
CA GLY A 148 18.56 -8.88 -2.04
C GLY A 148 17.95 -7.80 -2.95
N GLN A 149 16.72 -7.38 -2.66
CA GLN A 149 15.99 -6.39 -3.44
C GLN A 149 16.19 -4.98 -2.89
N THR A 150 16.21 -4.01 -3.79
CA THR A 150 16.12 -2.59 -3.43
C THR A 150 14.65 -2.20 -3.27
N PHE A 151 14.36 -1.31 -2.34
CA PHE A 151 13.01 -0.75 -2.18
C PHE A 151 12.88 0.52 -3.03
N LEU A 152 12.00 0.50 -4.05
CA LEU A 152 12.05 1.45 -5.19
C LEU A 152 12.06 2.93 -4.80
N TYR A 153 11.24 3.30 -3.82
CA TYR A 153 11.00 4.69 -3.48
C TYR A 153 11.66 5.00 -2.14
N GLY A 154 12.93 5.41 -2.21
CA GLY A 154 13.75 5.73 -1.03
C GLY A 154 13.11 6.72 -0.06
N GLY A 155 12.19 7.57 -0.52
CA GLY A 155 11.41 8.47 0.33
C GLY A 155 10.57 7.77 1.41
N PHE A 156 10.09 6.54 1.17
CA PHE A 156 9.40 5.76 2.21
C PHE A 156 10.37 5.09 3.19
N ILE A 157 11.64 4.90 2.81
CA ILE A 157 12.66 4.37 3.72
C ILE A 157 12.99 5.40 4.81
N VAL A 158 12.86 6.70 4.52
CA VAL A 158 13.07 7.78 5.51
C VAL A 158 11.91 7.86 6.52
N LEU A 159 10.73 7.34 6.15
CA LEU A 159 9.55 7.30 7.01
C LEU A 159 9.51 6.06 7.92
N ALA A 160 10.31 5.03 7.57
CA ALA A 160 10.40 3.74 8.21
C ALA A 160 11.32 3.74 9.43
#